data_AF-A0A0E0P0I5-F1
#
_entry.id   AF-A0A0E0P0I5-F1
#
_cell.length_a   1.000
_cell.length_b   1.000
_cell.length_c   1.000
_cell.angle_alpha   90.00
_cell.angle_beta   90.00
_cell.angle_gamma   90.00
#
_symmetry.space_group_name_H-M   'P 1'
#
loop_
_entity.id
_entity.type
_entity.pdbx_description
1 polymer ?
#
loop_
_entity_poly.entity_id
_entity_poly.type
_entity_poly.pdbx_seq_one_letter_code
_entity_poly.pdbx_strand_id
1 'polypeptide(L)'
;MPPPPPPSLARLHQRLSLSLLRGRSPPAAADAFLRRGLASSASSSSSAAAAAAVAAAAAGREKSSRRTLAYLLGVAAAMVGASYAAVPLYRRFCQATGYGGTVQRRESVEEKISRHARDGTTTSREIIVQFNADVADGMPWKFIPTQREVKVKPGESALAFYTAENRSSAPITGVSTYNVAPMKAAIYFNKIQCFCFEEQTLLPGEQIDMPVFFYIDPEFETDPKMEGVNNIVLSYTFFKVNDS
;
A
#
# COMPACT_ATOMS: atom_id res chain seq x y z
N MET A 1 5.48 5.03 -49.82
CA MET A 1 4.32 4.13 -49.95
C MET A 1 3.89 3.73 -48.55
N PRO A 2 2.84 4.35 -47.97
CA PRO A 2 2.36 4.00 -46.64
C PRO A 2 1.38 2.80 -46.69
N PRO A 3 1.43 1.85 -45.74
CA PRO A 3 0.40 0.81 -45.60
C PRO A 3 -0.86 1.30 -44.83
N PRO A 4 -2.04 0.68 -45.07
CA PRO A 4 -3.36 1.16 -44.63
C PRO A 4 -3.73 0.80 -43.16
N PRO A 5 -4.75 1.45 -42.56
CA PRO A 5 -5.25 1.18 -41.20
C PRO A 5 -6.52 0.25 -41.22
N PRO A 6 -7.23 0.03 -40.08
CA PRO A 6 -7.37 -1.23 -39.33
C PRO A 6 -8.74 -1.94 -39.54
N PRO A 7 -9.09 -2.97 -38.74
CA PRO A 7 -10.50 -3.07 -38.30
C PRO A 7 -10.70 -3.21 -36.78
N SER A 8 -11.85 -2.68 -36.36
CA SER A 8 -12.28 -2.33 -35.01
C SER A 8 -12.88 -3.47 -34.16
N LEU A 9 -12.77 -3.25 -32.85
CA LEU A 9 -13.49 -3.89 -31.74
C LEU A 9 -15.02 -3.92 -31.94
N ALA A 10 -15.60 -5.03 -32.45
CA ALA A 10 -17.06 -5.18 -32.47
C ALA A 10 -17.64 -6.61 -32.54
N ARG A 11 -16.86 -7.71 -32.49
CA ARG A 11 -17.41 -9.05 -32.81
C ARG A 11 -17.00 -10.21 -31.89
N LEU A 12 -16.87 -10.01 -30.59
CA LEU A 12 -16.68 -11.15 -29.66
C LEU A 12 -17.61 -11.16 -28.43
N HIS A 13 -18.74 -10.45 -28.48
CA HIS A 13 -19.75 -10.47 -27.42
C HIS A 13 -20.95 -11.38 -27.70
N GLN A 14 -20.88 -12.28 -28.70
CA GLN A 14 -22.05 -13.05 -29.16
C GLN A 14 -21.81 -14.57 -29.27
N ARG A 15 -21.12 -15.15 -28.28
CA ARG A 15 -21.24 -16.58 -27.98
C ARG A 15 -21.64 -16.77 -26.51
N LEU A 16 -22.84 -16.28 -26.23
CA LEU A 16 -23.69 -16.73 -25.14
C LEU A 16 -23.89 -18.25 -25.22
N SER A 17 -24.04 -18.85 -24.04
CA SER A 17 -25.06 -19.86 -23.75
C SER A 17 -25.05 -21.14 -24.57
N LEU A 18 -24.17 -22.08 -24.20
CA LEU A 18 -24.47 -23.52 -24.29
C LEU A 18 -23.32 -24.29 -23.63
N SER A 19 -23.49 -24.65 -22.35
CA SER A 19 -22.87 -25.83 -21.68
C SER A 19 -23.08 -25.77 -20.16
N LEU A 20 -24.32 -25.57 -19.72
CA LEU A 20 -24.77 -26.17 -18.46
C LEU A 20 -24.97 -27.67 -18.73
N LEU A 21 -24.58 -28.50 -17.76
CA LEU A 21 -24.72 -29.97 -17.67
C LEU A 21 -23.54 -30.81 -18.19
N ARG A 22 -22.49 -30.93 -17.35
CA ARG A 22 -21.93 -32.25 -17.04
C ARG A 22 -21.12 -32.20 -15.76
N GLY A 23 -21.66 -32.84 -14.72
CA GLY A 23 -21.00 -33.01 -13.44
C GLY A 23 -19.74 -33.87 -13.53
N ARG A 24 -18.78 -33.59 -12.66
CA ARG A 24 -17.73 -34.52 -12.28
C ARG A 24 -17.26 -34.21 -10.87
N SER A 25 -17.49 -35.17 -10.00
CA SER A 25 -17.08 -35.28 -8.61
C SER A 25 -15.55 -35.28 -8.45
N PRO A 26 -15.01 -34.78 -7.32
CA PRO A 26 -13.69 -35.16 -6.85
C PRO A 26 -13.75 -36.26 -5.77
N PRO A 27 -12.68 -37.07 -5.62
CA PRO A 27 -12.70 -38.32 -4.87
C PRO A 27 -12.46 -38.16 -3.36
N ALA A 28 -12.96 -39.15 -2.63
CA ALA A 28 -12.69 -39.40 -1.22
C ALA A 28 -11.21 -39.78 -0.99
N ALA A 29 -10.54 -39.05 -0.10
CA ALA A 29 -9.47 -39.55 0.78
C ALA A 29 -8.98 -38.40 1.67
N ALA A 30 -9.24 -38.50 2.97
CA ALA A 30 -8.44 -37.99 4.10
C ALA A 30 -9.36 -37.63 5.27
N ASP A 31 -10.05 -38.64 5.79
CA ASP A 31 -10.58 -38.64 7.14
C ASP A 31 -9.62 -39.52 7.96
N ALA A 32 -9.12 -38.98 9.07
CA ALA A 32 -8.38 -39.64 10.16
C ALA A 32 -7.11 -38.86 10.55
N PHE A 33 -7.27 -37.78 11.30
CA PHE A 33 -6.41 -37.54 12.46
C PHE A 33 -7.08 -36.49 13.35
N LEU A 34 -7.01 -36.71 14.67
CA LEU A 34 -7.32 -35.74 15.74
C LEU A 34 -8.75 -35.70 16.29
N ARG A 35 -9.29 -36.88 16.60
CA ARG A 35 -10.00 -37.09 17.87
C ARG A 35 -9.03 -37.61 18.93
N ARG A 36 -8.37 -36.70 19.67
CA ARG A 36 -7.83 -36.93 21.03
C ARG A 36 -7.16 -35.67 21.55
N GLY A 37 -7.57 -35.19 22.73
CA GLY A 37 -6.72 -34.31 23.54
C GLY A 37 -7.46 -33.16 24.22
N LEU A 38 -7.93 -33.43 25.43
CA LEU A 38 -8.26 -32.45 26.47
C LEU A 38 -7.10 -31.48 26.74
N ALA A 39 -7.39 -30.17 26.87
CA ALA A 39 -6.85 -29.19 27.84
C ALA A 39 -7.01 -27.76 27.27
N SER A 40 -7.93 -26.95 27.78
CA SER A 40 -7.72 -25.92 28.82
C SER A 40 -7.57 -24.49 28.27
N SER A 41 -8.43 -23.59 28.78
CA SER A 41 -8.21 -22.15 29.13
C SER A 41 -7.79 -21.17 28.00
N ALA A 42 -8.30 -19.94 27.84
CA ALA A 42 -9.11 -19.03 28.65
C ALA A 42 -9.63 -17.86 27.76
N SER A 43 -10.40 -16.96 28.37
CA SER A 43 -10.82 -15.61 27.93
C SER A 43 -11.97 -15.49 26.91
N SER A 44 -13.18 -15.85 27.34
CA SER A 44 -14.45 -15.40 26.74
C SER A 44 -15.35 -14.78 27.82
N SER A 45 -14.82 -13.84 28.61
CA SER A 45 -15.50 -13.29 29.80
C SER A 45 -16.43 -12.10 29.53
N SER A 46 -16.58 -11.64 28.29
CA SER A 46 -17.41 -10.46 28.00
C SER A 46 -18.75 -10.75 27.30
N SER A 47 -18.95 -11.92 26.69
CA SER A 47 -20.20 -12.25 25.98
C SER A 47 -21.28 -12.88 26.88
N ALA A 48 -20.87 -13.53 27.98
CA ALA A 48 -21.78 -14.21 28.88
C ALA A 48 -22.67 -13.24 29.69
N ALA A 49 -22.14 -12.08 30.09
CA ALA A 49 -22.88 -11.09 30.87
C ALA A 49 -23.99 -10.40 30.04
N ALA A 50 -23.73 -10.12 28.76
CA ALA A 50 -24.70 -9.50 27.87
C ALA A 50 -25.81 -10.48 27.44
N ALA A 51 -25.45 -11.75 27.17
CA ALA A 51 -26.41 -12.78 26.82
C ALA A 51 -27.33 -13.15 28.01
N ALA A 52 -26.78 -13.17 29.23
CA ALA A 52 -27.55 -13.47 30.44
C ALA A 52 -28.62 -12.40 30.76
N ALA A 53 -28.32 -11.12 30.48
CA ALA A 53 -29.28 -10.03 30.68
C ALA A 53 -30.47 -10.09 29.69
N VAL A 54 -30.22 -10.53 28.45
CA VAL A 54 -31.27 -10.70 27.43
C VAL A 54 -32.16 -11.91 27.72
N ALA A 55 -31.59 -12.97 28.29
CA ALA A 55 -32.35 -14.16 28.69
C ALA A 55 -33.27 -13.92 29.91
N ALA A 56 -32.83 -13.10 30.87
CA ALA A 56 -33.61 -12.82 32.09
C ALA A 56 -34.91 -12.05 31.85
N ALA A 57 -34.99 -11.26 30.77
CA ALA A 57 -36.17 -10.46 30.46
C ALA A 57 -37.34 -11.26 29.83
N ALA A 58 -37.12 -12.52 29.45
CA ALA A 58 -38.15 -13.38 28.86
C ALA A 58 -39.08 -14.04 29.91
N ALA A 59 -38.82 -13.88 31.21
CA ALA A 59 -39.49 -14.63 32.29
C ALA A 59 -40.69 -13.91 32.97
N GLY A 60 -41.32 -12.92 32.33
CA GLY A 60 -42.47 -12.19 32.88
C GLY A 60 -43.71 -12.26 31.99
N ARG A 61 -44.46 -13.37 32.04
CA ARG A 61 -45.64 -13.61 31.18
C ARG A 61 -46.95 -13.26 31.90
N GLU A 62 -47.87 -12.74 31.11
CA GLU A 62 -49.30 -12.48 31.36
C GLU A 62 -49.70 -11.16 32.05
N LYS A 63 -50.49 -10.37 31.31
CA LYS A 63 -51.12 -9.06 31.63
C LYS A 63 -50.23 -7.81 31.70
N SER A 64 -48.92 -7.92 31.93
CA SER A 64 -47.92 -6.83 31.79
C SER A 64 -47.11 -6.91 30.47
N SER A 65 -47.70 -7.49 29.42
CA SER A 65 -46.98 -7.88 28.20
C SER A 65 -46.61 -6.69 27.31
N ARG A 66 -47.49 -5.69 27.15
CA ARG A 66 -47.23 -4.53 26.27
C ARG A 66 -46.12 -3.61 26.76
N ARG A 67 -46.04 -3.35 28.07
CA ARG A 67 -44.98 -2.53 28.67
C ARG A 67 -43.62 -3.23 28.60
N THR A 68 -43.62 -4.54 28.86
CA THR A 68 -42.41 -5.37 28.76
C THR A 68 -41.93 -5.48 27.30
N LEU A 69 -42.86 -5.67 26.35
CA LEU A 69 -42.55 -5.66 24.90
C LEU A 69 -42.00 -4.31 24.44
N ALA A 70 -42.62 -3.20 24.86
CA ALA A 70 -42.14 -1.85 24.53
C ALA A 70 -40.74 -1.58 25.13
N TYR A 71 -40.48 -2.08 26.35
CA TYR A 71 -39.18 -1.98 26.99
C TYR A 71 -38.12 -2.78 26.22
N LEU A 72 -38.42 -4.02 25.84
CA LEU A 72 -37.52 -4.87 25.04
C LEU A 72 -37.21 -4.26 23.67
N LEU A 73 -38.23 -3.73 22.98
CA LEU A 73 -38.04 -3.04 21.71
C LEU A 73 -37.21 -1.75 21.86
N GLY A 74 -37.42 -1.00 22.96
CA GLY A 74 -36.61 0.19 23.28
C GLY A 74 -35.14 -0.15 23.51
N VAL A 75 -34.85 -1.22 24.26
CA VAL A 75 -33.47 -1.68 24.50
C VAL A 75 -32.82 -2.18 23.20
N ALA A 76 -33.56 -2.94 22.39
CA ALA A 76 -33.06 -3.42 21.09
C ALA A 76 -32.73 -2.25 20.14
N ALA A 77 -33.63 -1.26 20.03
CA ALA A 77 -33.40 -0.06 19.22
C ALA A 77 -32.21 0.76 19.74
N ALA A 78 -32.05 0.87 21.06
CA ALA A 78 -30.91 1.56 21.67
C ALA A 78 -29.58 0.86 21.37
N MET A 79 -29.52 -0.48 21.43
CA MET A 79 -28.32 -1.25 21.09
C MET A 79 -27.92 -1.10 19.62
N VAL A 80 -28.90 -1.12 18.71
CA VAL A 80 -28.66 -0.89 17.28
C VAL A 80 -28.22 0.56 17.03
N GLY A 81 -28.87 1.53 17.67
CA GLY A 81 -28.50 2.94 17.60
C GLY A 81 -27.08 3.21 18.10
N ALA A 82 -26.69 2.62 19.23
CA ALA A 82 -25.36 2.74 19.79
C ALA A 82 -24.29 2.14 18.87
N SER A 83 -24.57 0.97 18.27
CA SER A 83 -23.66 0.31 17.32
C SER A 83 -23.44 1.15 16.05
N TYR A 84 -24.50 1.78 15.53
CA TYR A 84 -24.41 2.66 14.37
C TYR A 84 -23.72 4.00 14.70
N ALA A 85 -23.93 4.55 15.90
CA ALA A 85 -23.33 5.80 16.36
C ALA A 85 -21.85 5.67 16.77
N ALA A 86 -21.40 4.48 17.17
CA ALA A 86 -20.02 4.24 17.61
C ALA A 86 -18.99 4.55 16.51
N VAL A 87 -19.28 4.19 15.25
CA VAL A 87 -18.35 4.41 14.12
C VAL A 87 -18.08 5.90 13.86
N PRO A 88 -19.08 6.79 13.65
CA PRO A 88 -18.84 8.21 13.44
C PRO A 88 -18.27 8.90 14.68
N LEU A 89 -18.65 8.49 15.90
CA LEU A 89 -18.07 9.03 17.13
C LEU A 89 -16.58 8.68 17.24
N TYR A 90 -16.21 7.42 16.96
CA TYR A 90 -14.82 6.98 16.91
C TYR A 90 -14.03 7.74 15.85
N ARG A 91 -14.61 7.97 14.66
CA ARG A 91 -13.97 8.79 13.62
C ARG A 91 -13.71 10.23 14.08
N ARG A 92 -14.66 10.85 14.78
CA ARG A 92 -14.48 12.21 15.33
C ARG A 92 -13.43 12.25 16.44
N PHE A 93 -13.38 11.22 17.28
CA PHE A 93 -12.36 11.09 18.31
C PHE A 93 -10.96 10.86 17.71
N CYS A 94 -10.83 9.93 16.75
CA CYS A 94 -9.58 9.73 16.00
C CYS A 94 -9.15 10.99 15.26
N GLN A 95 -10.10 11.78 14.76
CA GLN A 95 -9.79 13.07 14.15
C GLN A 95 -9.32 14.11 15.17
N ALA A 96 -9.93 14.19 16.37
CA ALA A 96 -9.52 15.17 17.37
C ALA A 96 -8.19 14.81 18.06
N THR A 97 -7.90 13.51 18.22
CA THR A 97 -6.76 13.03 19.01
C THR A 97 -5.60 12.48 18.16
N GLY A 98 -5.82 12.21 16.88
CA GLY A 98 -4.80 11.62 16.00
C GLY A 98 -4.47 10.16 16.30
N TYR A 99 -5.29 9.47 17.12
CA TYR A 99 -5.05 8.08 17.52
C TYR A 99 -5.22 7.12 16.34
N GLY A 100 -4.16 6.38 15.99
CA GLY A 100 -4.16 5.37 14.91
C GLY A 100 -3.56 5.81 13.57
N GLY A 101 -2.84 6.93 13.50
CA GLY A 101 -2.11 7.34 12.29
C GLY A 101 -3.00 7.76 11.11
N THR A 102 -4.31 7.92 11.34
CA THR A 102 -5.23 8.49 10.34
C THR A 102 -4.94 9.97 10.21
N VAL A 103 -4.10 10.30 9.22
CA VAL A 103 -3.96 11.64 8.64
C VAL A 103 -5.29 12.36 8.65
N GLN A 104 -5.37 13.47 9.40
CA GLN A 104 -6.38 14.50 9.17
C GLN A 104 -6.47 14.69 7.66
N ARG A 105 -7.66 14.49 7.09
CA ARG A 105 -8.05 14.85 5.72
C ARG A 105 -6.85 14.93 4.77
N ARG A 106 -6.54 13.84 4.05
CA ARG A 106 -5.69 13.82 2.83
C ARG A 106 -5.30 15.22 2.39
N GLU A 107 -4.28 15.80 3.02
CA GLU A 107 -3.58 16.91 2.41
C GLU A 107 -2.83 16.21 1.31
N SER A 108 -3.29 16.43 0.08
CA SER A 108 -2.53 16.03 -1.07
C SER A 108 -1.11 16.53 -0.87
N VAL A 109 -0.15 15.77 -1.39
CA VAL A 109 1.26 16.17 -1.45
C VAL A 109 1.36 17.64 -1.91
N GLU A 110 0.53 18.06 -2.87
CA GLU A 110 0.33 19.45 -3.30
C GLU A 110 -0.06 20.45 -2.20
N GLU A 111 -0.96 20.12 -1.26
CA GLU A 111 -1.40 21.06 -0.22
C GLU A 111 -0.32 21.27 0.84
N LYS A 112 0.43 20.21 1.20
CA LYS A 112 1.63 20.35 2.06
C LYS A 112 2.70 21.22 1.41
N ILE A 113 2.98 21.00 0.12
CA ILE A 113 3.94 21.81 -0.66
C ILE A 113 3.45 23.26 -0.73
N SER A 114 2.15 23.48 -0.99
CA SER A 114 1.56 24.82 -1.11
C SER A 114 1.54 25.60 0.20
N ARG A 115 1.31 24.93 1.34
CA ARG A 115 1.35 25.59 2.66
C ARG A 115 2.77 25.94 3.10
N HIS A 116 3.75 25.06 2.88
CA HIS A 116 5.15 25.40 3.14
C HIS A 116 5.65 26.54 2.25
N ALA A 117 5.18 26.62 0.99
CA ALA A 117 5.45 27.75 0.12
C ALA A 117 4.77 29.06 0.58
N ARG A 118 3.66 28.98 1.34
CA ARG A 118 2.90 30.13 1.88
C ARG A 118 3.43 30.64 3.22
N ASP A 119 3.96 29.77 4.07
CA ASP A 119 4.47 30.13 5.40
C ASP A 119 5.86 30.77 5.39
N GLY A 120 6.52 30.85 4.24
CA GLY A 120 7.80 31.56 4.12
C GLY A 120 8.94 30.96 4.94
N THR A 121 8.76 29.77 5.51
CA THR A 121 9.82 28.90 6.00
C THR A 121 10.67 28.52 4.80
N THR A 122 11.64 29.38 4.54
CA THR A 122 12.66 29.21 3.53
C THR A 122 13.42 27.95 3.90
N THR A 123 13.10 26.85 3.24
CA THR A 123 13.92 25.64 3.25
C THR A 123 15.34 26.06 2.89
N SER A 124 16.20 26.11 3.89
CA SER A 124 17.54 26.69 3.77
C SER A 124 18.60 25.62 3.62
N ARG A 125 18.32 24.38 4.03
CA ARG A 125 19.29 23.30 3.94
C ARG A 125 19.22 22.64 2.56
N GLU A 126 20.36 22.62 1.87
CA GLU A 126 20.52 21.80 0.67
C GLU A 126 20.86 20.37 1.09
N ILE A 127 20.11 19.41 0.56
CA ILE A 127 20.36 17.98 0.75
C ILE A 127 21.00 17.44 -0.51
N ILE A 128 22.11 16.73 -0.33
CA ILE A 128 22.81 16.04 -1.40
C ILE A 128 22.19 14.65 -1.52
N VAL A 129 21.60 14.37 -2.68
CA VAL A 129 21.12 13.03 -3.02
C VAL A 129 22.14 12.37 -3.93
N GLN A 130 22.77 11.31 -3.45
CA GLN A 130 23.71 10.49 -4.21
C GLN A 130 23.00 9.30 -4.85
N PHE A 131 23.33 9.01 -6.10
CA PHE A 131 22.72 7.94 -6.87
C PHE A 131 23.71 6.80 -7.07
N ASN A 132 23.36 5.63 -6.54
CA ASN A 132 24.08 4.40 -6.75
C ASN A 132 23.27 3.45 -7.64
N ALA A 133 24.00 2.68 -8.45
CA ALA A 133 23.45 1.78 -9.45
C ALA A 133 24.28 0.49 -9.43
N ASP A 134 23.63 -0.61 -9.09
CA ASP A 134 24.22 -1.93 -8.98
C ASP A 134 23.42 -2.95 -9.80
N VAL A 135 24.09 -4.02 -10.22
CA VAL A 135 23.48 -5.17 -10.91
C VAL A 135 23.86 -6.44 -10.18
N ALA A 136 22.94 -7.40 -10.10
CA ALA A 136 23.20 -8.69 -9.50
C ALA A 136 24.19 -9.52 -10.33
N ASP A 137 24.93 -10.40 -9.65
CA ASP A 137 25.87 -11.30 -10.30
C ASP A 137 25.18 -12.18 -11.36
N GLY A 138 25.77 -12.26 -12.55
CA GLY A 138 25.23 -13.02 -13.67
C GLY A 138 24.21 -12.27 -14.54
N MET A 139 23.94 -10.99 -14.27
CA MET A 139 23.21 -10.10 -15.17
C MET A 139 24.22 -9.29 -16.03
N PRO A 140 24.36 -9.57 -17.34
CA PRO A 140 25.25 -8.84 -18.23
C PRO A 140 24.68 -7.47 -18.65
N TRP A 141 24.10 -6.75 -17.70
CA TRP A 141 23.64 -5.38 -17.89
C TRP A 141 24.69 -4.40 -17.41
N LYS A 142 24.79 -3.27 -18.10
CA LYS A 142 25.50 -2.10 -17.61
C LYS A 142 24.45 -1.10 -17.14
N PHE A 143 24.41 -0.87 -15.85
CA PHE A 143 23.48 0.06 -15.23
C PHE A 143 24.28 1.15 -14.52
N ILE A 144 24.09 2.40 -14.94
CA ILE A 144 24.85 3.54 -14.42
C ILE A 144 23.92 4.74 -14.19
N PRO A 145 24.16 5.55 -13.14
CA PRO A 145 23.45 6.80 -12.99
C PRO A 145 24.05 7.83 -13.95
N THR A 146 23.21 8.63 -14.60
CA THR A 146 23.67 9.72 -15.47
C THR A 146 24.26 10.86 -14.64
N GLN A 147 23.71 11.11 -13.44
CA GLN A 147 24.25 12.05 -12.45
C GLN A 147 24.61 11.29 -11.17
N ARG A 148 25.82 11.50 -10.62
CA ARG A 148 26.22 10.86 -9.35
C ARG A 148 25.60 11.49 -8.12
N GLU A 149 25.37 12.80 -8.18
CA GLU A 149 24.77 13.55 -7.09
C GLU A 149 23.92 14.70 -7.63
N VAL A 150 22.84 15.02 -6.91
CA VAL A 150 22.00 16.20 -7.16
C VAL A 150 21.73 16.88 -5.82
N LYS A 151 21.82 18.21 -5.80
CA LYS A 151 21.46 19.02 -4.63
C LYS A 151 20.02 19.47 -4.76
N VAL A 152 19.23 19.20 -3.75
CA VAL A 152 17.79 19.52 -3.72
C VAL A 152 17.42 20.12 -2.37
N LYS A 153 16.42 20.98 -2.36
CA LYS A 153 15.84 21.50 -1.12
C LYS A 153 14.61 20.66 -0.73
N PRO A 154 14.40 20.36 0.55
CA PRO A 154 13.12 19.82 1.02
C PRO A 154 11.91 20.63 0.51
N GLY A 155 10.92 19.95 -0.05
CA GLY A 155 9.77 20.54 -0.75
C GLY A 155 9.98 20.80 -2.24
N GLU A 156 11.22 20.69 -2.75
CA GLU A 156 11.54 20.77 -4.17
C GLU A 156 11.51 19.37 -4.80
N SER A 157 10.91 19.29 -6.00
CA SER A 157 10.89 18.08 -6.80
C SER A 157 12.07 18.04 -7.76
N ALA A 158 12.72 16.89 -7.90
CA ALA A 158 13.86 16.70 -8.78
C ALA A 158 13.71 15.45 -9.65
N LEU A 159 14.43 15.47 -10.76
CA LEU A 159 14.50 14.39 -11.73
C LEU A 159 15.95 13.93 -11.88
N ALA A 160 16.18 12.64 -11.73
CA ALA A 160 17.46 12.00 -12.03
C ALA A 160 17.28 10.96 -13.13
N PHE A 161 18.33 10.70 -13.90
CA PHE A 161 18.31 9.69 -14.96
C PHE A 161 19.28 8.57 -14.66
N TYR A 162 18.87 7.36 -15.01
CA TYR A 162 19.73 6.20 -15.05
C TYR A 162 19.74 5.61 -16.44
N THR A 163 20.88 5.09 -16.87
CA THR A 163 21.04 4.43 -18.16
C THR A 163 21.24 2.93 -17.93
N ALA A 164 20.42 2.11 -18.58
CA ALA A 164 20.55 0.66 -18.60
C ALA A 164 20.84 0.17 -20.01
N GLU A 165 21.82 -0.73 -20.15
CA GLU A 165 22.26 -1.31 -21.42
C GLU A 165 22.39 -2.83 -21.27
N ASN A 166 21.72 -3.60 -22.14
CA ASN A 166 21.89 -5.05 -22.20
C ASN A 166 23.09 -5.41 -23.09
N ARG A 167 24.18 -5.89 -22.49
CA ARG A 167 25.42 -6.26 -23.21
C ARG A 167 25.45 -7.71 -23.67
N SER A 168 24.35 -8.44 -23.54
CA SER A 168 24.25 -9.84 -23.99
C SER A 168 23.67 -9.96 -25.39
N SER A 169 23.76 -11.17 -25.94
CA SER A 169 23.15 -11.53 -27.22
C SER A 169 21.71 -12.05 -27.11
N ALA A 170 21.12 -12.05 -25.91
CA ALA A 170 19.77 -12.53 -25.65
C ALA A 170 18.91 -11.46 -24.96
N PRO A 171 17.59 -11.46 -25.16
CA PRO A 171 16.71 -10.62 -24.35
C PRO A 171 16.81 -11.06 -22.88
N ILE A 172 16.85 -10.08 -21.99
CA ILE A 172 16.90 -10.32 -20.54
C ILE A 172 15.79 -9.51 -19.90
N THR A 173 15.08 -10.14 -18.98
CA THR A 173 14.08 -9.49 -18.13
C THR A 173 14.68 -9.24 -16.76
N GLY A 174 14.62 -8.00 -16.30
CA GLY A 174 15.14 -7.57 -15.02
C GLY A 174 14.07 -6.89 -14.17
N VAL A 175 14.17 -7.06 -12.85
CA VAL A 175 13.41 -6.30 -11.86
C VAL A 175 14.40 -5.54 -10.98
N SER A 176 14.06 -4.32 -10.56
CA SER A 176 14.94 -3.53 -9.69
C SER A 176 14.36 -3.35 -8.30
N THR A 177 15.21 -3.42 -7.29
CA THR A 177 14.85 -3.00 -5.93
C THR A 177 15.60 -1.73 -5.59
N TYR A 178 15.08 -0.98 -4.61
CA TYR A 178 15.69 0.28 -4.17
C TYR A 178 15.85 0.32 -2.66
N ASN A 179 16.86 1.07 -2.24
CA ASN A 179 17.11 1.39 -0.84
C ASN A 179 17.50 2.87 -0.69
N VAL A 180 17.10 3.46 0.44
CA VAL A 180 17.43 4.84 0.82
C VAL A 180 18.21 4.82 2.12
N ALA A 181 19.41 5.40 2.11
CA ALA A 181 20.26 5.53 3.28
C ALA A 181 20.51 7.02 3.63
N PRO A 182 20.51 7.41 4.92
CA PRO A 182 20.20 6.58 6.09
C PRO A 182 18.70 6.27 6.18
N MET A 183 18.35 5.10 6.76
CA MET A 183 16.95 4.63 6.84
C MET A 183 16.01 5.63 7.51
N LYS A 184 16.51 6.44 8.46
CA LYS A 184 15.74 7.48 9.13
C LYS A 184 15.25 8.57 8.18
N ALA A 185 15.98 8.84 7.09
CA ALA A 185 15.58 9.79 6.05
C ALA A 185 14.62 9.18 5.02
N ALA A 186 14.55 7.84 4.94
CA ALA A 186 13.73 7.15 3.95
C ALA A 186 12.23 7.46 4.08
N ILE A 187 11.74 7.76 5.29
CA ILE A 187 10.34 8.11 5.53
C ILE A 187 9.92 9.44 4.91
N TYR A 188 10.88 10.35 4.70
CA TYR A 188 10.67 11.66 4.08
C TYR A 188 10.97 11.66 2.59
N PHE A 189 11.61 10.60 2.09
CA PHE A 189 11.98 10.47 0.69
C PHE A 189 10.82 9.85 -0.10
N ASN A 190 10.11 10.67 -0.86
CA ASN A 190 8.96 10.24 -1.62
C ASN A 190 9.34 10.04 -3.09
N LYS A 191 9.44 8.78 -3.50
CA LYS A 191 9.65 8.42 -4.90
C LYS A 191 8.29 8.33 -5.61
N ILE A 192 7.99 9.29 -6.48
CA ILE A 192 6.68 9.39 -7.16
C ILE A 192 6.58 8.40 -8.33
N GLN A 193 7.68 8.14 -9.05
CA GLN A 193 7.68 7.21 -10.20
C GLN A 193 8.84 6.22 -10.14
N CYS A 194 8.52 4.92 -10.10
CA CYS A 194 9.45 3.81 -9.87
C CYS A 194 9.33 2.75 -10.96
N PHE A 195 10.39 2.58 -11.77
CA PHE A 195 10.62 1.36 -12.58
C PHE A 195 10.83 0.09 -11.74
N CYS A 196 10.74 0.21 -10.42
CA CYS A 196 11.16 -0.77 -9.43
C CYS A 196 10.19 -1.95 -9.28
N PHE A 197 9.00 -1.84 -9.86
CA PHE A 197 7.98 -2.87 -9.73
C PHE A 197 7.52 -3.42 -11.07
N GLU A 198 8.11 -2.93 -12.17
CA GLU A 198 7.78 -3.38 -13.51
C GLU A 198 8.98 -4.10 -14.09
N GLU A 199 8.73 -5.34 -14.53
CA GLU A 199 9.70 -6.13 -15.27
C GLU A 199 10.10 -5.39 -16.54
N GLN A 200 11.38 -5.03 -16.64
CA GLN A 200 11.94 -4.40 -17.82
C GLN A 200 12.61 -5.47 -18.66
N THR A 201 12.15 -5.65 -19.89
CA THR A 201 12.80 -6.52 -20.87
C THR A 201 13.65 -5.68 -21.80
N LEU A 202 14.97 -5.92 -21.82
CA LEU A 202 15.89 -5.26 -22.75
C LEU A 202 16.35 -6.23 -23.82
N LEU A 203 16.24 -5.83 -25.08
CA LEU A 203 16.76 -6.57 -26.23
C LEU A 203 18.29 -6.56 -26.25
N PRO A 204 18.92 -7.47 -27.01
CA PRO A 204 20.38 -7.49 -27.17
C PRO A 204 20.93 -6.15 -27.67
N GLY A 205 21.84 -5.54 -26.93
CA GLY A 205 22.45 -4.25 -27.27
C GLY A 205 21.53 -3.04 -27.10
N GLU A 206 20.32 -3.22 -26.56
CA GLU A 206 19.39 -2.12 -26.32
C GLU A 206 19.86 -1.30 -25.11
N GLN A 207 19.78 0.02 -25.27
CA GLN A 207 20.08 1.00 -24.24
C GLN A 207 18.87 1.90 -24.02
N ILE A 208 18.44 2.03 -22.78
CA ILE A 208 17.32 2.90 -22.39
C ILE A 208 17.72 3.83 -21.25
N ASP A 209 17.11 5.03 -21.24
CA ASP A 209 17.21 5.97 -20.14
C ASP A 209 15.94 5.92 -19.29
N MET A 210 16.13 5.71 -17.99
CA MET A 210 15.10 5.52 -16.98
C MET A 210 15.03 6.75 -16.06
N PRO A 211 14.06 7.65 -16.27
CA PRO A 211 13.82 8.80 -15.38
C PRO A 211 13.29 8.40 -13.98
N VAL A 212 13.89 8.94 -12.93
CA VAL A 212 13.42 8.81 -11.55
C VAL A 212 13.00 10.18 -11.02
N PHE A 213 11.70 10.34 -10.81
CA PHE A 213 11.13 11.55 -10.22
C PHE A 213 10.91 11.38 -8.71
N PHE A 214 11.46 12.29 -7.92
CA PHE A 214 11.42 12.23 -6.47
C PHE A 214 11.33 13.64 -5.85
N TYR A 215 10.91 13.70 -4.59
CA TYR A 215 11.01 14.90 -3.76
C TYR A 215 11.26 14.49 -2.31
N ILE A 216 11.79 15.43 -1.52
CA ILE A 216 11.96 15.27 -0.07
C ILE A 216 10.82 16.04 0.61
N ASP A 217 10.08 15.41 1.52
CA ASP A 217 9.01 16.08 2.27
C ASP A 217 9.60 17.23 3.12
N PRO A 218 9.02 18.45 3.07
CA PRO A 218 9.50 19.57 3.88
C PRO A 218 9.49 19.31 5.41
N GLU A 219 8.71 18.34 5.91
CA GLU A 219 8.77 17.88 7.31
C GLU A 219 10.16 17.35 7.71
N PHE A 220 11.02 17.01 6.74
CA PHE A 220 12.42 16.67 6.98
C PHE A 220 13.17 17.79 7.71
N GLU A 221 12.79 19.06 7.48
CA GLU A 221 13.45 20.17 8.15
C GLU A 221 13.00 20.35 9.60
N THR A 222 11.75 20.01 9.91
CA THR A 222 11.14 20.25 11.22
C THR A 222 11.39 19.12 12.21
N ASP A 223 11.80 17.92 11.76
CA ASP A 223 12.13 16.79 12.64
C ASP A 223 13.56 16.92 13.24
N PRO A 224 13.70 17.01 14.58
CA PRO A 224 15.01 16.99 15.25
C PRO A 224 15.84 15.74 14.95
N LYS A 225 15.23 14.59 14.62
CA LYS A 225 15.98 13.36 14.29
C LYS A 225 16.73 13.46 12.96
N MET A 226 16.31 14.37 12.09
CA MET A 226 16.96 14.64 10.80
C MET A 226 18.05 15.71 10.90
N GLU A 227 18.29 16.26 12.09
CA GLU A 227 19.40 17.18 12.33
C GLU A 227 20.74 16.51 11.97
N GLY A 228 21.53 17.19 11.14
CA GLY A 228 22.82 16.69 10.63
C GLY A 228 22.75 15.72 9.44
N VAL A 229 21.56 15.35 8.95
CA VAL A 229 21.43 14.52 7.74
C VAL A 229 21.40 15.41 6.52
N ASN A 230 22.55 15.56 5.85
CA ASN A 230 22.68 16.34 4.62
C ASN A 230 22.93 15.49 3.37
N ASN A 231 23.17 14.19 3.56
CA ASN A 231 23.49 13.25 2.49
C ASN A 231 22.51 12.08 2.54
N ILE A 232 21.81 11.87 1.43
CA ILE A 232 20.90 10.76 1.22
C ILE A 232 21.41 9.96 0.03
N VAL A 233 21.56 8.65 0.19
CA VAL A 233 21.98 7.76 -0.89
C VAL A 233 20.78 6.97 -1.37
N LEU A 234 20.42 7.13 -2.64
CA LEU A 234 19.42 6.33 -3.33
C LEU A 234 20.16 5.25 -4.13
N SER A 235 20.06 4.01 -3.67
CA SER A 235 20.70 2.86 -4.31
C SER A 235 19.68 1.99 -5.03
N TYR A 236 19.96 1.68 -6.29
CA TYR A 236 19.19 0.75 -7.13
C TYR A 236 19.99 -0.51 -7.40
N THR A 237 19.35 -1.68 -7.28
CA THR A 237 19.97 -2.96 -7.66
C THR A 237 19.04 -3.73 -8.59
N PHE A 238 19.53 -4.10 -9.76
CA PHE A 238 18.79 -4.94 -10.72
C PHE A 238 19.07 -6.43 -10.52
N PHE A 239 18.00 -7.23 -10.60
CA PHE A 239 18.02 -8.68 -10.50
C PHE A 239 17.41 -9.29 -11.76
N LYS A 240 17.99 -10.40 -12.21
CA LYS A 240 17.45 -11.16 -13.34
C LYS A 240 16.20 -11.91 -12.91
N VAL A 241 15.12 -11.75 -13.67
CA VAL A 241 13.93 -12.59 -13.54
C VAL A 241 14.18 -13.84 -14.39
N ASN A 242 14.11 -15.01 -13.78
CA ASN A 242 14.13 -16.26 -14.52
C ASN A 242 12.67 -16.66 -14.78
N ASP A 243 12.28 -16.78 -16.05
CA ASP A 243 11.01 -17.39 -16.42
C ASP A 243 10.98 -18.84 -15.90
N SER A 244 10.12 -19.11 -14.93
CA SER A 244 9.87 -20.43 -14.35
C SER A 244 8.63 -21.07 -14.95
#